data_AF-A0A8I2GT63-F1
#
_entry.id   AF-A0A8I2GT63-F1
#
_cell.length_a   1.000
_cell.length_b   1.000
_cell.length_c   1.000
_cell.angle_alpha   90.00
_cell.angle_beta   90.00
_cell.angle_gamma   90.00
#
_symmetry.space_group_name_H-M   'P 1'
#
loop_
_entity.id
_entity.type
_entity.pdbx_description
1 polymer ?
#
loop_
_entity_poly.entity_id
_entity_poly.type
_entity_poly.pdbx_seq_one_letter_code
_entity_poly.pdbx_strand_id
1 'polypeptide(L)' 'MAGNQDEATEPEGKKPTVDTSVFVNFKGTEFFPLNTAGSGENPCSGKTNGTSCGHGCICYGGQCHYTLLKLQEMGITLDQ' A
#
# COMPACT_ATOMS: atom_id res chain seq x y z
N MET A 1 13.79 35.03 30.63
CA MET A 1 13.97 33.57 30.53
C MET A 1 13.31 33.17 29.22
N ALA A 2 13.99 33.33 28.08
CA ALA A 2 15.00 32.43 27.50
C ALA A 2 14.42 31.04 27.20
N GLY A 3 14.04 30.85 25.92
CA GLY A 3 14.19 29.66 25.08
C GLY A 3 13.76 28.28 25.59
N ASN A 4 12.94 27.58 24.80
CA ASN A 4 13.38 26.44 23.99
C ASN A 4 12.17 25.91 23.19
N GLN A 5 12.16 26.03 21.86
CA GLN A 5 12.94 25.24 20.87
C GLN A 5 12.24 23.90 20.56
N ASP A 6 11.69 23.87 19.34
CA ASP A 6 11.72 22.76 18.40
C ASP A 6 10.88 21.52 18.75
N GLU A 7 9.78 21.30 18.02
CA GLU A 7 9.80 20.46 16.81
C GLU A 7 9.63 18.98 17.18
N ALA A 8 8.38 18.60 17.37
CA ALA A 8 7.93 17.27 16.98
C ALA A 8 6.67 17.50 16.14
N THR A 9 6.84 18.16 14.99
CA THR A 9 6.03 17.82 13.83
C THR A 9 6.32 16.34 13.62
N GLU A 10 5.51 15.44 14.19
CA GLU A 10 5.38 14.10 13.63
C GLU A 10 5.28 14.35 12.12
N PRO A 11 6.17 13.80 11.27
CA PRO A 11 5.97 13.95 9.84
C PRO A 11 4.59 13.36 9.61
N GLU A 12 3.56 14.21 9.40
CA GLU A 12 2.16 13.81 9.41
C GLU A 12 2.10 12.54 8.59
N GLY A 13 1.97 11.42 9.29
CA GLY A 13 2.19 10.10 8.73
C GLY A 13 1.05 9.93 7.79
N LYS A 14 1.23 10.32 6.51
CA LYS A 14 0.22 10.23 5.49
C LYS A 14 -0.26 8.80 5.56
N LYS A 15 -1.47 8.61 6.08
CA LYS A 15 -2.10 7.29 6.12
C LYS A 15 -1.91 6.74 4.71
N PRO A 16 -1.44 5.49 4.56
CA PRO A 16 -1.27 4.95 3.23
C PRO A 16 -2.59 5.14 2.51
N THR A 17 -2.54 5.76 1.35
CA THR A 17 -3.70 5.89 0.48
C THR A 17 -3.50 5.00 -0.73
N VAL A 18 -4.62 4.52 -1.24
CA VAL A 18 -4.65 3.75 -2.47
C VAL A 18 -5.52 4.46 -3.48
N ASP A 19 -4.98 4.67 -4.67
CA ASP A 19 -5.74 5.21 -5.79
C ASP A 19 -6.65 4.09 -6.32
N THR A 20 -7.96 4.27 -6.15
CA THR A 20 -8.95 3.26 -6.59
C THR A 20 -9.17 3.23 -8.09
N SER A 21 -8.68 4.24 -8.83
CA SER A 21 -8.72 4.29 -10.29
C SER A 21 -7.67 3.36 -10.91
N VAL A 22 -6.58 3.09 -10.19
CA VAL A 22 -5.49 2.22 -10.63
C VAL A 22 -5.68 0.82 -10.04
N PHE A 23 -6.64 0.05 -10.54
CA PHE A 23 -6.83 -1.35 -10.13
C PHE A 23 -6.41 -2.32 -11.23
N VAL A 24 -6.01 -3.52 -10.81
CA VAL A 24 -5.78 -4.66 -11.71
C VAL A 24 -6.85 -5.71 -11.44
N ASN A 25 -7.55 -6.14 -12.49
CA ASN A 25 -8.45 -7.28 -12.40
C ASN A 25 -7.67 -8.56 -12.66
N PHE A 26 -7.61 -9.44 -11.66
CA PHE A 26 -6.99 -10.75 -11.80
C PHE A 26 -8.00 -11.82 -11.42
N LYS A 27 -8.36 -12.68 -12.39
CA LYS A 27 -9.36 -13.74 -12.24
C LYS A 27 -10.71 -13.25 -11.69
N GLY A 28 -11.16 -12.06 -12.11
CA GLY A 28 -12.43 -11.48 -11.66
C GLY A 28 -12.39 -10.83 -10.28
N THR A 29 -11.22 -10.77 -9.63
CA THR A 29 -11.01 -10.03 -8.37
C THR A 29 -10.18 -8.78 -8.63
N GLU A 30 -10.56 -7.66 -8.03
CA GLU A 30 -9.87 -6.38 -8.15
C GLU A 30 -8.80 -6.25 -7.07
N PHE A 31 -7.60 -5.88 -7.50
CA PHE A 31 -6.46 -5.62 -6.63
C PHE A 31 -5.89 -4.24 -6.90
N PHE A 32 -5.44 -3.59 -5.84
CA PHE A 32 -5.03 -2.20 -5.86
C PHE A 32 -3.57 -2.09 -5.38
N PRO A 33 -2.72 -1.33 -6.08
CA PRO A 33 -1.37 -1.05 -5.65
C PRO A 33 -1.40 -0.07 -4.49
N LEU A 34 -0.46 -0.19 -3.56
CA LEU A 34 -0.27 0.85 -2.55
C LEU A 34 0.68 1.92 -3.09
N ASN A 35 0.28 3.18 -2.99
CA ASN A 35 1.14 4.33 -3.27
C ASN A 35 2.15 4.59 -2.13
N THR A 36 2.58 3.55 -1.43
CA THR A 36 3.72 3.62 -0.51
C THR A 36 4.99 3.44 -1.30
N ALA A 37 5.57 4.56 -1.74
CA ALA A 37 6.92 4.58 -2.26
C ALA A 37 7.90 4.11 -1.17
N GLY A 38 8.28 2.82 -1.23
CA GLY A 38 9.50 2.26 -0.65
C GLY A 38 9.67 2.35 0.86
N SER A 39 9.52 1.24 1.58
CA SER A 39 10.19 1.02 2.88
C SER A 39 10.39 -0.46 3.23
N GLY A 40 10.41 -1.38 2.24
CA GLY A 40 10.63 -2.80 2.53
C GLY A 40 11.01 -3.64 1.31
N GLU A 41 11.56 -4.84 1.58
CA GLU A 41 11.79 -5.85 0.56
C GLU A 41 10.47 -6.20 -0.13
N ASN A 42 10.42 -5.99 -1.44
CA ASN A 42 9.24 -6.30 -2.23
C ASN A 42 9.09 -7.83 -2.35
N PRO A 43 8.06 -8.43 -1.72
CA PRO A 43 7.87 -9.88 -1.71
C PRO A 43 7.52 -10.46 -3.09
N CYS A 44 7.28 -9.59 -4.08
CA CYS A 44 6.94 -9.95 -5.46
C CYS A 44 8.11 -9.83 -6.44
N SER A 45 9.29 -9.44 -5.97
CA SER A 45 10.50 -9.41 -6.80
C SER A 45 10.81 -10.81 -7.35
N GLY A 46 10.85 -10.95 -8.68
CA GLY A 46 11.12 -12.22 -9.36
C GLY A 46 9.98 -13.25 -9.32
N LYS A 47 8.81 -12.91 -8.76
CA LYS A 47 7.64 -13.81 -8.73
C LYS A 47 6.70 -13.55 -9.90
N THR A 48 6.00 -14.60 -10.32
CA THR A 48 5.00 -14.55 -11.39
C THR A 48 3.72 -13.85 -10.95
N ASN A 49 3.00 -13.25 -11.90
CA ASN A 49 1.71 -12.61 -11.64
C ASN A 49 0.69 -13.63 -11.09
N GLY A 50 -0.04 -13.23 -10.05
CA GLY A 50 -0.98 -14.09 -9.32
C GLY A 50 -0.37 -14.87 -8.16
N THR A 51 0.96 -14.80 -7.96
CA THR A 51 1.58 -15.37 -6.76
C THR A 51 1.07 -14.63 -5.53
N SER A 52 0.65 -15.34 -4.49
CA SER A 52 0.23 -14.69 -3.24
C SER A 52 1.44 -14.03 -2.57
N CYS A 53 1.30 -12.73 -2.23
CA CYS A 53 2.27 -12.00 -1.40
C CYS A 53 1.78 -11.79 0.03
N GLY A 54 0.65 -12.42 0.39
CA GLY A 54 0.02 -12.33 1.70
C GLY A 54 -1.49 -12.60 1.63
N HIS A 55 -2.14 -12.56 2.79
CA HIS A 55 -3.58 -12.77 2.90
C HIS A 55 -4.37 -11.68 2.16
N GLY A 56 -5.06 -12.05 1.09
CA GLY A 56 -5.85 -11.12 0.28
C GLY A 56 -5.00 -10.22 -0.63
N CYS A 57 -3.77 -10.63 -0.97
CA CYS A 57 -2.93 -9.89 -1.91
C CYS A 57 -2.16 -10.80 -2.87
N ILE A 58 -1.91 -10.26 -4.07
CA ILE A 58 -1.20 -10.96 -5.15
C ILE A 58 -0.07 -10.11 -5.71
N CYS A 59 0.93 -10.78 -6.27
CA CYS A 59 1.95 -10.15 -7.09
C CYS A 59 1.40 -9.87 -8.47
N TYR A 60 1.55 -8.63 -8.94
CA TYR A 60 1.23 -8.24 -10.30
C TYR A 60 2.24 -7.19 -10.77
N GLY A 61 2.85 -7.39 -11.94
CA GLY A 61 3.88 -6.47 -12.45
C GLY A 61 5.09 -6.34 -11.52
N GLY A 62 5.39 -7.40 -10.77
CA GLY A 62 6.46 -7.40 -9.77
C GLY A 62 6.15 -6.62 -8.50
N GLN A 63 4.94 -6.13 -8.26
CA GLN A 63 4.54 -5.45 -7.02
C GLN A 63 3.37 -6.16 -6.32
N CYS A 64 3.28 -6.05 -5.00
CA CYS A 64 2.17 -6.62 -4.23
C CYS A 64 0.95 -5.70 -4.31
N HIS A 65 -0.17 -6.25 -4.79
CA HIS A 65 -1.45 -5.57 -4.90
C HIS A 65 -2.45 -6.20 -3.93
N TYR A 66 -3.22 -5.38 -3.25
CA TYR A 66 -4.13 -5.78 -2.17
C TYR A 66 -5.57 -5.71 -2.63
N THR A 67 -6.42 -6.60 -2.14
CA THR A 67 -7.87 -6.43 -2.31
C THR A 67 -8.37 -5.23 -1.50
N LEU A 68 -9.51 -4.66 -1.93
CA LEU A 68 -10.16 -3.56 -1.23
C LEU A 68 -10.41 -3.86 0.25
N LEU A 69 -10.88 -5.08 0.54
CA LEU A 69 -11.13 -5.55 1.90
C LEU A 69 -9.84 -5.50 2.73
N LYS A 70 -8.71 -5.94 2.16
CA LYS A 70 -7.44 -5.97 2.89
C LYS A 70 -6.92 -4.57 3.21
N LEU A 71 -7.10 -3.64 2.29
CA LEU A 71 -6.76 -2.23 2.48
C LEU A 71 -7.54 -1.64 3.66
N GLN A 72 -8.86 -1.90 3.72
CA GLN A 72 -9.72 -1.45 4.81
C GLN A 72 -9.33 -2.07 6.17
N GLU A 73 -9.01 -3.37 6.21
CA GLU A 73 -8.50 -4.04 7.42
C GLU A 73 -7.21 -3.41 7.95
N MET A 74 -6.34 -2.94 7.05
CA MET A 74 -5.08 -2.28 7.41
C MET A 74 -5.26 -0.81 7.81
N GLY A 75 -6.48 -0.25 7.73
CA GLY A 75 -6.75 1.16 8.01
C GLY A 75 -6.23 2.11 6.92
N ILE A 76 -5.97 1.57 5.72
CA ILE A 76 -5.55 2.33 4.53
C ILE A 76 -6.77 3.00 3.93
N THR A 77 -6.65 4.29 3.66
CA THR A 77 -7.73 5.11 3.11
C THR A 77 -7.74 5.06 1.59
N LEU A 78 -8.91 5.16 0.98
CA LEU A 78 -9.04 5.18 -0.48
C LEU A 78 -8.93 6.63 -0.95
N ASP A 79 -8.02 6.89 -1.88
CA ASP A 79 -7.96 8.14 -2.64
C ASP A 79 -8.93 8.00 -3.83
N GLN A 80 -9.86 8.94 -3.93
CA GLN A 80 -10.84 9.04 -5.03
C GLN A 80 -10.57 10.26 -5.88
#